data_AF-A0A9J6ELH0-F1
#
_entry.id   AF-A0A9J6ELH0-F1
#
_cell.length_a   1.000
_cell.length_b   1.000
_cell.length_c   1.000
_cell.angle_alpha   90.00
_cell.angle_beta   90.00
_cell.angle_gamma   90.00
#
_symmetry.space_group_name_H-M   'P 1'
#
loop_
_entity.id
_entity.type
_entity.pdbx_description
1 polymer ?
#
loop_
_entity_poly.entity_id
_entity_poly.type
_entity_poly.pdbx_seq_one_letter_code
_entity_poly.pdbx_strand_id
1 'polypeptide(L)'
;MSDLAELLQALENRVYVYVLGYRPRYSSWPDVTEAVRFEDMHLVFGMPFRPGVPSRELDKQWSRTMINVWSTFAHTGKAPALDDSRWPVYDPLQPSYMKLGADGVNMERDTKRPRCDFLRSHRKPH
;
A
#
# COMPACT_ATOMS: atom_id res chain seq x y z
N MET A 1 6.74 10.75 3.67
CA MET A 1 6.51 9.42 4.28
C MET A 1 7.86 8.71 4.25
N SER A 2 8.24 7.77 5.11
CA SER A 2 7.68 7.18 6.31
C SER A 2 8.85 7.14 7.30
N ASP A 3 8.78 7.86 8.42
CA ASP A 3 9.84 7.88 9.46
C ASP A 3 10.31 6.47 9.80
N LEU A 4 9.34 5.56 9.89
CA LEU A 4 9.57 4.15 10.17
C LEU A 4 10.31 3.44 9.03
N ALA A 5 9.97 3.70 7.77
CA ALA A 5 10.65 3.09 6.64
C ALA A 5 12.11 3.56 6.55
N GLU A 6 12.36 4.85 6.79
CA GLU A 6 13.71 5.41 6.87
C GLU A 6 14.51 4.79 8.02
N LEU A 7 13.91 4.71 9.22
CA LEU A 7 14.54 4.07 10.39
C LEU A 7 14.85 2.59 10.15
N LEU A 8 13.89 1.81 9.66
CA LEU A 8 14.07 0.39 9.43
C LEU A 8 15.13 0.13 8.35
N GLN A 9 15.16 0.93 7.30
CA GLN A 9 16.18 0.84 6.26
C GLN A 9 17.57 1.20 6.81
N ALA A 10 17.68 2.23 7.64
CA ALA A 10 18.93 2.59 8.32
C ALA A 10 19.43 1.50 9.28
N LEU A 11 18.52 0.65 9.77
CA LEU A 11 18.81 -0.57 10.53
C LEU A 11 19.03 -1.79 9.61
N GLU A 12 19.34 -1.58 8.33
CA GLU A 12 19.65 -2.60 7.32
C GLU A 12 18.50 -3.56 6.97
N ASN A 13 17.24 -3.16 7.23
CA ASN A 13 16.08 -3.95 6.82
C ASN A 13 15.70 -3.67 5.36
N ARG A 14 15.24 -4.72 4.66
CA ARG A 14 14.56 -4.55 3.35
C ARG A 14 13.12 -4.09 3.58
N VAL A 15 12.84 -2.84 3.29
CA VAL A 15 11.52 -2.24 3.47
C VAL A 15 10.82 -2.10 2.11
N TYR A 16 9.54 -2.46 2.05
CA TYR A 16 8.67 -2.27 0.89
C TYR A 16 7.47 -1.44 1.29
N VAL A 17 7.13 -0.42 0.50
CA VAL A 17 6.03 0.51 0.80
C VAL A 17 5.01 0.45 -0.33
N TYR A 18 3.72 0.39 0.02
CA TYR A 18 2.61 0.62 -0.91
C TYR A 18 1.66 1.70 -0.42
N VAL A 19 0.90 2.25 -1.37
CA VAL A 19 -0.29 3.05 -1.12
C VAL A 19 -1.45 2.40 -1.87
N LEU A 20 -2.50 2.03 -1.14
CA LEU A 20 -3.73 1.55 -1.76
C LEU A 20 -4.55 2.75 -2.24
N GLY A 21 -4.79 2.82 -3.54
CA GLY A 21 -5.71 3.76 -4.18
C GLY A 21 -6.99 3.09 -4.71
N TYR A 22 -7.09 1.76 -4.62
CA TYR A 22 -8.28 1.02 -5.03
C TYR A 22 -9.40 1.07 -3.98
N ARG A 23 -10.60 1.43 -4.43
CA ARG A 23 -11.82 1.44 -3.60
C ARG A 23 -12.75 0.27 -3.97
N PRO A 24 -13.00 -0.66 -3.04
CA PRO A 24 -13.91 -1.77 -3.30
C PRO A 24 -15.39 -1.34 -3.39
N ARG A 25 -16.21 -2.06 -4.14
CA ARG A 25 -17.66 -1.73 -4.30
C ARG A 25 -18.44 -1.77 -3.00
N TYR A 26 -18.07 -2.69 -2.11
CA TYR A 26 -18.74 -2.92 -0.84
C TYR A 26 -18.30 -1.95 0.26
N SER A 27 -17.46 -0.95 -0.04
CA SER A 27 -17.08 0.08 0.92
C SER A 27 -18.32 0.83 1.42
N SER A 28 -18.46 0.94 2.74
CA SER A 28 -19.56 1.66 3.38
C SER A 28 -19.36 3.18 3.45
N TRP A 29 -18.19 3.67 3.03
CA TRP A 29 -17.85 5.10 3.07
C TRP A 29 -18.49 5.89 1.92
N PRO A 30 -18.63 7.22 2.00
CA PRO A 30 -19.12 8.04 0.89
C PRO A 30 -18.20 7.97 -0.35
N ASP A 31 -18.76 8.05 -1.55
CA ASP A 31 -18.01 7.89 -2.82
C ASP A 31 -17.03 9.04 -3.12
N VAL A 32 -17.18 10.19 -2.46
CA VAL A 32 -16.22 11.31 -2.54
C VAL A 32 -14.88 11.00 -1.86
N THR A 33 -14.77 9.86 -1.19
CA THR A 33 -13.54 9.40 -0.55
C THR A 33 -12.89 8.31 -1.41
N GLU A 34 -11.58 8.45 -1.67
CA GLU A 34 -10.75 7.37 -2.22
C GLU A 34 -10.72 6.16 -1.24
N ALA A 35 -9.84 5.18 -1.47
CA ALA A 35 -9.62 4.08 -0.53
C ALA A 35 -9.50 4.62 0.91
N VAL A 36 -10.48 4.25 1.75
CA VAL A 36 -10.54 4.71 3.13
C VAL A 36 -9.68 3.79 3.99
N ARG A 37 -9.28 4.28 5.16
CA ARG A 37 -8.53 3.52 6.16
C ARG A 37 -9.13 2.11 6.33
N PHE A 38 -8.27 1.09 6.32
CA PHE A 38 -8.57 -0.34 6.50
C PHE A 38 -9.18 -1.10 5.31
N GLU A 39 -9.40 -0.46 4.16
CA GLU A 39 -9.88 -1.18 2.97
C GLU A 39 -8.87 -2.22 2.45
N ASP A 40 -7.58 -1.99 2.70
CA ASP A 40 -6.52 -2.95 2.38
C ASP A 40 -6.68 -4.25 3.18
N MET A 41 -7.01 -4.17 4.47
CA MET A 41 -7.24 -5.36 5.30
C MET A 41 -8.36 -6.25 4.73
N HIS A 42 -9.47 -5.66 4.29
CA HIS A 42 -10.56 -6.43 3.69
C HIS A 42 -10.12 -7.21 2.44
N LEU A 43 -9.27 -6.60 1.61
CA LEU A 43 -8.72 -7.24 0.42
C LEU A 43 -7.70 -8.32 0.78
N VAL A 44 -6.83 -8.07 1.76
CA VAL A 44 -5.82 -9.03 2.25
C VAL A 44 -6.48 -10.29 2.82
N PHE A 45 -7.61 -10.15 3.52
CA PHE A 45 -8.32 -11.27 4.14
C PHE A 45 -9.39 -11.92 3.25
N GLY A 46 -9.49 -11.54 1.97
CA GLY A 46 -10.39 -12.22 1.04
C GLY A 46 -11.87 -11.88 1.21
N MET A 47 -12.21 -10.72 1.76
CA MET A 47 -13.60 -10.29 1.95
C MET A 47 -14.46 -10.37 0.66
N PRO A 48 -13.95 -10.02 -0.55
CA PRO A 48 -14.73 -10.15 -1.79
C PRO A 48 -15.15 -11.58 -2.16
N PHE A 49 -14.55 -12.61 -1.56
CA PHE A 49 -14.92 -14.01 -1.83
C PHE A 49 -16.02 -14.53 -0.91
N ARG A 50 -16.39 -13.76 0.12
CA ARG A 50 -17.41 -14.19 1.09
C ARG A 50 -18.80 -14.15 0.44
N PRO A 51 -19.62 -15.20 0.63
CA PRO A 51 -21.02 -15.16 0.21
C PRO A 51 -21.76 -13.96 0.82
N GLY A 52 -22.60 -13.31 0.03
CA GLY A 52 -23.40 -12.15 0.48
C GLY A 52 -22.70 -10.79 0.44
N VAL A 53 -21.39 -10.74 0.15
CA VAL A 53 -20.69 -9.46 -0.09
C VAL A 53 -20.97 -8.99 -1.52
N PRO A 54 -21.43 -7.74 -1.75
CA PRO A 54 -21.72 -7.21 -3.07
C PRO A 54 -20.43 -6.81 -3.83
N SER A 55 -19.55 -7.78 -4.08
CA SER A 55 -18.28 -7.60 -4.77
C SER A 55 -18.41 -7.69 -6.30
N ARG A 56 -17.63 -6.89 -7.02
CA ARG A 56 -17.35 -7.03 -8.46
C ARG A 56 -16.21 -8.02 -8.68
N GLU A 57 -16.07 -8.50 -9.92
CA GLU A 57 -14.89 -9.28 -10.32
C GLU A 57 -13.58 -8.50 -10.15
N LEU A 58 -13.60 -7.18 -10.36
CA LEU A 58 -12.44 -6.33 -10.08
C LEU A 58 -12.06 -6.32 -8.59
N ASP A 59 -13.04 -6.35 -7.67
CA ASP A 59 -12.77 -6.42 -6.22
C ASP A 59 -12.06 -7.75 -5.87
N LYS A 60 -12.52 -8.86 -6.49
CA LYS A 60 -11.91 -10.18 -6.33
C LYS A 60 -10.50 -10.22 -6.89
N GLN A 61 -10.27 -9.63 -8.07
CA GLN A 61 -8.93 -9.53 -8.66
C GLN A 61 -7.97 -8.79 -7.73
N TRP A 62 -8.35 -7.61 -7.23
CA TRP A 62 -7.54 -6.87 -6.27
C TRP A 62 -7.29 -7.63 -4.98
N SER A 63 -8.27 -8.39 -4.48
CA SER A 63 -8.05 -9.24 -3.32
C SER A 63 -7.08 -10.39 -3.59
N ARG A 64 -7.12 -11.03 -4.77
CA ARG A 64 -6.07 -12.02 -5.15
C ARG A 64 -4.70 -11.37 -5.16
N THR A 65 -4.58 -10.17 -5.73
CA THR A 65 -3.32 -9.41 -5.76
C THR A 65 -2.82 -9.13 -4.34
N MET A 66 -3.67 -8.62 -3.45
CA MET A 66 -3.28 -8.32 -2.06
C MET A 66 -2.90 -9.58 -1.27
N ILE A 67 -3.66 -10.68 -1.42
CA ILE A 67 -3.32 -11.98 -0.82
C ILE A 67 -1.95 -12.46 -1.32
N ASN A 68 -1.68 -12.37 -2.62
CA ASN A 68 -0.40 -12.75 -3.20
C ASN A 68 0.77 -11.90 -2.67
N VAL A 69 0.58 -10.57 -2.60
CA VAL A 69 1.58 -9.63 -2.05
C VAL A 69 1.94 -10.01 -0.61
N TRP A 70 0.95 -10.15 0.25
CA TRP A 70 1.17 -10.42 1.67
C TRP A 70 1.71 -11.83 1.93
N SER A 71 1.18 -12.85 1.24
CA SER A 71 1.65 -14.23 1.40
C SER A 71 3.08 -14.40 0.87
N THR A 72 3.42 -13.80 -0.28
CA THR A 72 4.78 -13.86 -0.83
C THR A 72 5.78 -13.16 0.09
N PHE A 73 5.42 -11.98 0.61
CA PHE A 73 6.27 -11.28 1.57
C PHE A 73 6.48 -12.08 2.85
N ALA A 74 5.42 -12.64 3.42
CA ALA A 74 5.51 -13.48 4.61
C ALA A 74 6.39 -14.73 4.39
N HIS A 75 6.30 -15.35 3.19
CA HIS A 75 7.05 -16.55 2.86
C HIS A 75 8.53 -16.29 2.51
N THR A 76 8.82 -15.17 1.84
CA THR A 76 10.15 -14.93 1.22
C THR A 76 10.91 -13.72 1.77
N GLY A 77 10.24 -12.85 2.53
CA GLY A 77 10.76 -11.55 2.94
C GLY A 77 11.03 -10.60 1.76
N LYS A 78 10.37 -10.81 0.62
CA LYS A 78 10.47 -10.00 -0.61
C LYS A 78 9.06 -9.71 -1.14
N ALA A 79 8.82 -8.50 -1.62
CA ALA A 79 7.59 -8.20 -2.35
C ALA A 79 7.60 -8.89 -3.73
N PRO A 80 6.45 -9.40 -4.21
CA PRO A 80 6.38 -9.96 -5.57
C PRO A 80 6.48 -8.86 -6.62
N ALA A 81 6.83 -9.25 -7.84
CA ALA A 81 6.59 -8.41 -9.01
C ALA A 81 5.09 -8.39 -9.34
N LEU A 82 4.59 -7.26 -9.81
CA LEU A 82 3.20 -7.06 -10.22
C LEU A 82 3.19 -6.43 -11.60
N ASP A 83 2.44 -6.99 -12.56
CA ASP A 83 2.28 -6.47 -13.93
C ASP A 83 3.61 -5.98 -14.54
N ASP A 84 4.61 -6.87 -14.54
CA ASP A 84 6.00 -6.65 -14.98
C ASP A 84 6.83 -5.61 -14.20
N SER A 85 6.19 -4.89 -13.27
CA SER A 85 6.84 -3.92 -12.39
C SER A 85 7.50 -4.63 -11.21
N ARG A 86 8.83 -4.52 -11.13
CA ARG A 86 9.58 -4.91 -9.94
C ARG A 86 9.28 -3.94 -8.81
N TRP A 87 9.03 -4.48 -7.63
CA TRP A 87 8.85 -3.66 -6.43
C TRP A 87 10.22 -3.31 -5.83
N PRO A 88 10.67 -2.04 -5.87
CA PRO A 88 11.96 -1.66 -5.33
C PRO A 88 11.94 -1.73 -3.80
N VAL A 89 13.11 -2.02 -3.22
CA VAL A 89 13.35 -1.77 -1.80
C VAL A 89 13.34 -0.25 -1.58
N TYR A 90 12.76 0.20 -0.47
CA TYR A 90 12.73 1.60 -0.09
C TYR A 90 14.15 2.17 -0.02
N ASP A 91 14.36 3.31 -0.69
CA ASP A 91 15.61 4.06 -0.68
C ASP A 91 15.37 5.43 -0.04
N PRO A 92 16.03 5.78 1.08
CA PRO A 92 15.90 7.09 1.69
C PRO A 92 16.46 8.23 0.84
N LEU A 93 17.29 7.98 -0.18
CA LEU A 93 17.72 9.02 -1.12
C LEU A 93 16.69 9.24 -2.23
N GLN A 94 16.04 8.17 -2.67
CA GLN A 94 15.03 8.18 -3.72
C GLN A 94 13.77 7.43 -3.27
N PRO A 95 13.00 8.00 -2.32
CA PRO A 95 11.86 7.33 -1.74
C PRO A 95 10.81 7.06 -2.81
N SER A 96 10.41 5.79 -2.90
CA SER A 96 9.38 5.33 -3.83
C SER A 96 8.47 4.32 -3.14
N TYR A 97 7.26 4.18 -3.66
CA TYR A 97 6.27 3.23 -3.19
C TYR A 97 5.51 2.66 -4.38
N MET A 98 4.90 1.49 -4.18
CA MET A 98 3.98 0.91 -5.15
C MET A 98 2.58 1.46 -4.92
N LYS A 99 2.01 2.13 -5.92
CA LYS A 99 0.60 2.52 -5.91
C LYS A 99 -0.24 1.40 -6.49
N LEU A 100 -1.22 0.97 -5.72
CA LEU A 100 -2.17 -0.07 -6.06
C LEU A 100 -3.53 0.61 -6.32
N GLY A 101 -3.71 1.14 -7.53
CA GLY A 101 -4.85 1.98 -7.92
C GLY A 101 -5.85 1.25 -8.81
N ALA A 102 -7.04 1.82 -9.03
CA ALA A 102 -8.04 1.20 -9.90
C ALA A 102 -7.59 1.07 -11.37
N ASP A 103 -6.65 1.91 -11.79
CA ASP A 103 -6.00 1.95 -13.09
C ASP A 103 -4.82 0.97 -13.22
N GLY A 104 -4.45 0.28 -12.14
CA GLY A 104 -3.40 -0.74 -12.13
C GLY A 104 -2.33 -0.49 -11.07
N VAL A 105 -1.17 -1.11 -11.30
CA VAL A 105 -0.02 -1.05 -10.40
C VAL A 105 1.04 -0.15 -10.99
N ASN A 106 1.44 0.88 -10.24
CA ASN A 106 2.42 1.87 -10.70
C ASN A 106 3.43 2.20 -9.60
N MET A 107 4.72 2.30 -9.95
CA MET A 107 5.73 2.81 -9.04
C MET A 107 5.69 4.35 -9.04
N GLU A 108 5.49 4.96 -7.88
CA GLU A 108 5.49 6.41 -7.71
C GLU A 108 6.61 6.85 -6.77
N ARG A 109 7.14 8.07 -7.00
CA ARG A 109 8.07 8.72 -6.07
C ARG A 109 7.31 9.38 -4.93
N ASP A 110 7.87 9.35 -3.72
CA ASP A 110 7.29 10.09 -2.60
C ASP A 110 7.57 11.59 -2.71
N THR A 111 6.56 12.33 -3.15
CA THR A 111 6.58 13.80 -3.23
C THR A 111 6.15 14.47 -1.93
N LYS A 112 5.72 13.72 -0.91
CA LYS A 112 5.18 14.27 0.35
C LYS A 112 6.27 14.64 1.36
N ARG A 113 7.55 14.43 1.04
CA ARG A 113 8.69 14.75 1.93
C ARG A 113 8.67 16.17 2.50
N PRO A 114 8.54 17.23 1.68
CA PRO A 114 8.57 18.60 2.22
C PRO A 114 7.48 18.85 3.28
N ARG A 115 6.31 18.26 3.08
CA ARG A 115 5.19 18.36 4.03
C ARG A 115 5.45 17.54 5.30
N CYS A 116 6.08 16.36 5.20
CA CYS A 116 6.51 15.59 6.37
C CYS A 116 7.58 16.35 7.17
N ASP A 117 8.57 16.94 6.50
CA ASP A 117 9.65 17.70 7.15
C ASP A 117 9.11 18.94 7.86
N PHE A 118 8.14 19.63 7.25
CA PHE A 118 7.41 20.72 7.91
C PHE A 118 6.71 20.25 9.20
N LEU A 119 6.00 19.12 9.16
CA LEU A 119 5.32 18.58 10.35
C LEU A 119 6.31 18.11 11.42
N ARG A 120 7.48 17.61 11.02
CA ARG A 120 8.56 17.22 11.94
C ARG A 120 9.14 18.44 12.66
N SER A 121 9.45 19.52 11.94
CA SER A 121 10.07 20.72 12.52
C SER A 121 9.17 21.47 13.51
N HIS A 122 7.85 21.25 13.45
CA HIS A 122 6.87 21.91 14.32
C HIS A 122 6.24 20.98 15.36
N ARG A 123 6.73 19.73 15.48
CA ARG A 123 6.26 18.81 16.52
C ARG A 123 6.86 19.25 17.85
N LYS A 124 6.01 19.59 18.84
CA LYS A 124 6.51 19.92 20.18
C LYS A 124 7.28 18.73 20.75
N PRO A 125 8.44 18.94 21.39
CA PRO A 125 9.10 17.87 22.14
C PRO A 125 8.15 17.42 23.26
N HIS A 126 7.96 16.10 23.36
CA HIS A 126 7.27 15.46 24.48
C HIS A 126 8.29 15.10 25.56
#